data_AF-A0A2C9L5E2-F1
#
_entry.id   AF-A0A2C9L5E2-F1
#
_cell.length_a   1.000
_cell.length_b   1.000
_cell.length_c   1.000
_cell.angle_alpha   90.00
_cell.angle_beta   90.00
_cell.angle_gamma   90.00
#
_symmetry.space_group_name_H-M   'P 1'
#
loop_
_entity.id
_entity.type
_entity.pdbx_description
1 polymer ?
#
loop_
_entity_poly.entity_id
_entity_poly.type
_entity_poly.pdbx_seq_one_letter_code
_entity_poly.pdbx_strand_id
1 'polypeptide(L)'
;MRPARQLKVITSQLEVLEDMKIQFENLLATINNILQKGFKWIDDESNELSFMELNQLLTNGTSECLTKCLIIANGSDESGQNLTKQTESEEPVLLLSTSCSSSHTKEDRDFHKLKEEISEIEKSHLKKFKIVNQKLASIEKETTDTVLKDIDTRNNLKFEEIMKELHSASDFMSHLQSQNEILANSVKEKTVEINDMRQTLNDIKVHSVTTSNINSSNAQTYEGLSLKLSDNTKLIEAVQSLNESLSAKLNAVECNFNSLSAEVDSIKRSAVDIDATGTTQLPVEQTLIDTAGKSDVNFPAYFGEPDETEDDDDDDDYLDAPAVGFNACVSEESATFDLVKNEILTCFTSVTEDIQDNFDSESGIFTVPFDGLYLCGLFIDIITFVQHDLEFCIYVRETDGTETVIAHCHCRQRNITVSDVVIKQLRENDELFVSSNHSCKKLKFSNYSHFMCALIKE
;
A
#
# COMPACT_ATOMS: atom_id res chain seq x y z
N MET A 1 -31.49 61.08 -28.83
CA MET A 1 -30.39 61.37 -27.89
C MET A 1 -30.75 60.82 -26.52
N ARG A 2 -29.78 60.46 -25.67
CA ARG A 2 -30.03 60.08 -24.26
C ARG A 2 -30.23 61.35 -23.40
N PRO A 3 -31.16 61.41 -22.45
CA PRO A 3 -31.29 62.53 -21.51
C PRO A 3 -30.02 62.78 -20.68
N ALA A 4 -29.56 64.03 -20.62
CA ALA A 4 -28.31 64.39 -19.95
C ALA A 4 -28.27 63.98 -18.46
N ARG A 5 -29.40 64.05 -17.75
CA ARG A 5 -29.51 63.61 -16.34
C ARG A 5 -29.28 62.10 -16.18
N GLN A 6 -29.79 61.28 -17.12
CA GLN A 6 -29.55 59.83 -17.11
C GLN A 6 -28.09 59.51 -17.46
N LEU A 7 -27.51 60.23 -18.42
CA LEU A 7 -26.10 60.08 -18.77
C LEU A 7 -25.19 60.36 -17.56
N LYS A 8 -25.40 61.47 -16.83
CA LYS A 8 -24.60 61.79 -15.64
C LYS A 8 -24.68 60.72 -14.54
N VAL A 9 -25.87 60.15 -14.30
CA VAL A 9 -26.04 59.08 -13.31
C VAL A 9 -25.28 57.81 -13.73
N ILE A 10 -25.40 57.40 -15.00
CA ILE A 10 -24.71 56.22 -15.51
C ILE A 10 -23.19 56.41 -15.49
N THR A 11 -22.68 57.58 -15.88
CA THR A 11 -21.24 57.90 -15.81
C THR A 11 -20.74 57.80 -14.38
N SER A 12 -21.44 58.40 -13.41
CA SER A 12 -21.05 58.35 -11.99
C SER A 12 -21.06 56.92 -11.41
N GLN A 13 -21.98 56.05 -11.85
CA GLN A 13 -21.96 54.64 -11.44
C GLN A 13 -20.82 53.86 -12.08
N LEU A 14 -20.43 54.17 -13.32
CA LEU A 14 -19.28 53.55 -13.99
C LEU A 14 -17.95 54.00 -13.37
N GLU A 15 -17.84 55.25 -12.94
CA GLU A 15 -16.68 55.79 -12.22
C GLU A 15 -16.43 55.03 -10.90
N VAL A 16 -17.50 54.79 -10.11
CA VAL A 16 -17.41 53.98 -8.87
C VAL A 16 -17.04 52.53 -9.15
N LEU A 17 -17.58 51.92 -10.21
CA LEU A 17 -17.27 50.52 -10.56
C LEU A 17 -15.81 50.33 -11.02
N GLU A 18 -15.24 51.30 -11.73
CA GLU A 18 -13.84 51.26 -12.15
C GLU A 18 -12.89 51.47 -10.95
N ASP A 19 -13.25 52.33 -9.99
CA ASP A 19 -12.48 52.47 -8.73
C ASP A 19 -12.54 51.19 -7.88
N MET A 20 -13.73 50.61 -7.67
CA MET A 20 -13.87 49.32 -6.98
C MET A 20 -13.03 48.21 -7.62
N LYS A 21 -12.99 48.15 -8.96
CA LYS A 21 -12.14 47.23 -9.71
C LYS A 21 -10.65 47.47 -9.40
N ILE A 22 -10.18 48.71 -9.42
CA ILE A 22 -8.79 49.05 -9.07
C ILE A 22 -8.48 48.65 -7.62
N GLN A 23 -9.41 48.84 -6.67
CA GLN A 23 -9.23 48.38 -5.30
C GLN A 23 -9.13 46.84 -5.21
N PHE A 24 -9.95 46.10 -5.96
CA PHE A 24 -9.85 44.63 -6.04
C PHE A 24 -8.57 44.12 -6.71
N GLU A 25 -8.08 44.78 -7.77
CA GLU A 25 -6.81 44.43 -8.43
C GLU A 25 -5.61 44.60 -7.47
N ASN A 26 -5.59 45.68 -6.70
CA ASN A 26 -4.57 45.91 -5.65
C ASN A 26 -4.67 44.89 -4.50
N LEU A 27 -5.88 44.50 -4.09
CA LEU A 27 -6.10 43.45 -3.10
C LEU A 27 -5.61 42.09 -3.60
N LEU A 28 -5.92 41.71 -4.84
CA LEU A 28 -5.48 40.47 -5.47
C LEU A 28 -3.94 40.41 -5.58
N ALA A 29 -3.30 41.53 -5.93
CA ALA A 29 -1.83 41.63 -5.92
C ALA A 29 -1.24 41.46 -4.49
N THR A 30 -1.92 41.95 -3.47
CA THR A 30 -1.53 41.75 -2.06
C THR A 30 -1.60 40.26 -1.67
N ILE A 31 -2.72 39.59 -1.98
CA ILE A 31 -2.96 38.17 -1.72
C ILE A 31 -1.93 37.30 -2.43
N ASN A 32 -1.67 37.55 -3.71
CA ASN A 32 -0.72 36.76 -4.51
C ASN A 32 0.72 36.87 -3.98
N ASN A 33 1.14 38.03 -3.46
CA ASN A 33 2.45 38.22 -2.82
C ASN A 33 2.59 37.39 -1.53
N ILE A 34 1.54 37.38 -0.68
CA ILE A 34 1.50 36.57 0.55
C ILE A 34 1.57 35.08 0.20
N LEU A 35 0.75 34.62 -0.76
CA LEU A 35 0.75 33.23 -1.23
C LEU A 35 2.10 32.81 -1.82
N GLN A 36 2.71 33.65 -2.66
CA GLN A 36 4.02 33.36 -3.26
C GLN A 36 5.12 33.18 -2.20
N LYS A 37 5.10 33.98 -1.12
CA LYS A 37 6.02 33.82 0.02
C LYS A 37 5.73 32.56 0.83
N GLY A 38 4.45 32.21 1.02
CA GLY A 38 4.05 30.97 1.67
C GLY A 38 4.55 29.73 0.93
N PHE A 39 4.32 29.64 -0.38
CA PHE A 39 4.78 28.50 -1.18
C PHE A 39 6.31 28.40 -1.22
N LYS A 40 7.04 29.50 -1.47
CA LYS A 40 8.52 29.51 -1.43
C LYS A 40 9.15 29.04 -0.13
N TRP A 41 8.43 29.20 0.99
CA TRP A 41 8.86 28.70 2.29
C TRP A 41 8.52 27.21 2.48
N ILE A 42 7.37 26.76 1.98
CA ILE A 42 6.96 25.34 2.00
C ILE A 42 7.87 24.49 1.09
N ASP A 43 8.24 25.01 -0.07
CA ASP A 43 9.10 24.36 -1.06
C ASP A 43 10.61 24.41 -0.67
N ASP A 44 10.93 24.92 0.52
CA ASP A 44 12.29 25.13 1.09
C ASP A 44 13.27 25.94 0.19
N GLU A 45 12.76 26.60 -0.86
CA GLU A 45 13.55 27.44 -1.78
C GLU A 45 14.20 28.64 -1.08
N SER A 46 13.60 29.13 0.01
CA SER A 46 14.07 30.33 0.70
C SER A 46 13.96 30.24 2.21
N ASN A 47 15.09 29.95 2.86
CA ASN A 47 15.31 30.12 4.30
C ASN A 47 15.44 31.63 4.71
N GLU A 48 14.71 32.53 4.03
CA GLU A 48 14.69 33.97 4.29
C GLU A 48 13.76 34.38 5.45
N LEU A 49 12.83 33.51 5.84
CA LEU A 49 11.86 33.73 6.92
C LEU A 49 11.89 32.56 7.90
N SER A 50 11.90 32.84 9.20
CA SER A 50 11.56 31.81 10.20
C SER A 50 10.06 31.48 10.15
N PHE A 51 9.69 30.31 10.67
CA PHE A 51 8.29 29.91 10.84
C PHE A 51 7.44 30.99 11.56
N MET A 52 8.02 31.66 12.55
CA MET A 52 7.35 32.72 13.32
C MET A 52 7.09 33.98 12.47
N GLU A 53 8.03 34.36 11.61
CA GLU A 53 7.87 35.48 10.68
C GLU A 53 6.88 35.16 9.56
N LEU A 54 6.87 33.91 9.03
CA LEU A 54 5.85 33.47 8.08
C LEU A 54 4.46 33.47 8.73
N ASN A 55 4.31 32.90 9.94
CA ASN A 55 3.02 32.87 10.64
C ASN A 55 2.51 34.29 10.93
N GLN A 56 3.40 35.22 11.29
CA GLN A 56 3.05 36.63 11.45
C GLN A 56 2.69 37.32 10.13
N LEU A 57 3.41 37.03 9.03
CA LEU A 57 3.09 37.51 7.68
C LEU A 57 1.69 37.04 7.22
N LEU A 58 1.39 35.75 7.40
CA LEU A 58 0.08 35.17 7.07
C LEU A 58 -1.03 35.82 7.93
N THR A 59 -0.84 35.88 9.25
CA THR A 59 -1.84 36.48 10.18
C THR A 59 -2.11 37.95 9.85
N ASN A 60 -1.06 38.76 9.69
CA ASN A 60 -1.19 40.18 9.36
C ASN A 60 -1.80 40.38 7.97
N GLY A 61 -1.32 39.64 6.97
CA GLY A 61 -1.78 39.73 5.59
C GLY A 61 -3.26 39.34 5.42
N THR A 62 -3.71 38.28 6.10
CA THR A 62 -5.13 37.91 6.14
C THR A 62 -5.98 39.01 6.79
N SER A 63 -5.54 39.56 7.92
CA SER A 63 -6.24 40.65 8.61
C SER A 63 -6.33 41.92 7.75
N GLU A 64 -5.25 42.30 7.07
CA GLU A 64 -5.21 43.43 6.13
C GLU A 64 -6.16 43.21 4.94
N CYS A 65 -6.16 42.01 4.36
CA CYS A 65 -7.03 41.68 3.23
C CYS A 65 -8.52 41.70 3.62
N LEU A 66 -8.89 41.16 4.79
CA LEU A 66 -10.26 41.23 5.32
C LEU A 66 -10.68 42.68 5.61
N THR A 67 -9.76 43.49 6.14
CA THR A 67 -10.02 44.93 6.39
C THR A 67 -10.24 45.69 5.08
N LYS A 68 -9.44 45.44 4.04
CA LYS A 68 -9.63 46.01 2.70
C LYS A 68 -10.98 45.59 2.08
N CYS A 69 -11.36 44.31 2.16
CA CYS A 69 -12.68 43.84 1.73
C CYS A 69 -13.83 44.62 2.41
N LEU A 70 -13.72 44.87 3.71
CA LEU A 70 -14.74 45.58 4.48
C LEU A 70 -14.80 47.08 4.16
N ILE A 71 -13.66 47.72 3.86
CA ILE A 71 -13.61 49.11 3.37
C ILE A 71 -14.29 49.22 1.99
N ILE A 72 -13.96 48.32 1.05
CA ILE A 72 -14.57 48.26 -0.29
C ILE A 72 -16.09 48.03 -0.17
N ALA A 73 -16.52 47.07 0.65
CA ALA A 73 -17.93 46.71 0.80
C ALA A 73 -18.78 47.82 1.44
N ASN A 74 -18.20 48.62 2.35
CA ASN A 74 -18.87 49.75 2.97
C ASN A 74 -18.90 51.02 2.08
N GLY A 75 -18.16 51.04 0.97
CA GLY A 75 -18.06 52.23 0.10
C GLY A 75 -17.49 53.45 0.84
N SER A 76 -16.48 53.25 1.70
CA SER A 76 -15.95 54.35 2.53
C SER A 76 -15.09 55.31 1.72
N ASP A 77 -15.56 56.55 1.52
CA ASP A 77 -14.86 57.68 0.88
C ASP A 77 -13.64 58.21 1.69
N GLU A 78 -13.02 57.38 2.53
CA GLU A 78 -11.88 57.75 3.40
C GLU A 78 -10.61 58.21 2.63
N SER A 79 -10.57 57.94 1.31
CA SER A 79 -9.55 58.48 0.39
C SER A 79 -9.48 60.04 0.40
N GLY A 80 -10.56 60.72 0.81
CA GLY A 80 -10.68 62.17 0.68
C GLY A 80 -10.05 63.07 1.77
N GLN A 81 -9.89 62.61 3.02
CA GLN A 81 -9.74 63.55 4.16
C GLN A 81 -8.31 63.89 4.63
N ASN A 82 -7.26 63.29 4.05
CA ASN A 82 -5.87 63.52 4.50
C ASN A 82 -5.12 64.66 3.78
N LEU A 83 -5.81 65.58 3.08
CA LEU A 83 -5.17 66.72 2.42
C LEU A 83 -5.89 68.07 2.63
N THR A 84 -5.10 69.08 2.99
CA THR A 84 -5.41 70.53 2.92
C THR A 84 -6.46 71.10 3.90
N LYS A 85 -6.00 71.52 5.09
CA LYS A 85 -6.68 72.58 5.86
C LYS A 85 -6.37 73.97 5.25
N GLN A 86 -7.22 74.47 4.35
CA GLN A 86 -7.23 75.90 3.98
C GLN A 86 -8.64 76.46 3.74
N THR A 87 -8.99 77.44 4.60
CA THR A 87 -9.46 78.79 4.23
C THR A 87 -10.77 79.00 3.43
N GLU A 88 -11.78 79.56 4.13
CA GLU A 88 -12.86 80.45 3.61
C GLU A 88 -13.87 79.82 2.60
N SER A 89 -15.06 80.37 2.28
CA SER A 89 -15.79 81.57 2.75
C SER A 89 -17.32 81.33 2.78
N GLU A 90 -18.12 82.36 3.11
CA GLU A 90 -19.59 82.38 3.15
C GLU A 90 -20.26 82.46 1.76
N GLU A 91 -21.43 81.85 1.57
CA GLU A 91 -22.59 82.53 0.94
C GLU A 91 -23.93 81.75 1.10
N PRO A 92 -25.05 82.41 1.51
CA PRO A 92 -26.39 81.80 1.52
C PRO A 92 -27.26 82.25 0.33
N VAL A 93 -27.68 81.32 -0.54
CA VAL A 93 -28.47 81.63 -1.74
C VAL A 93 -29.91 82.03 -1.41
N LEU A 94 -30.22 83.31 -1.60
CA LEU A 94 -31.59 83.86 -1.56
C LEU A 94 -32.36 83.50 -2.84
N LEU A 95 -33.48 82.79 -2.70
CA LEU A 95 -34.47 82.63 -3.77
C LEU A 95 -35.60 83.66 -3.63
N LEU A 96 -35.73 84.54 -4.62
CA LEU A 96 -36.91 85.38 -4.78
C LEU A 96 -38.08 84.56 -5.32
N SER A 97 -39.28 84.78 -4.78
CA SER A 97 -40.55 84.43 -5.43
C SER A 97 -41.54 85.58 -5.27
N THR A 98 -42.12 86.01 -6.39
CA THR A 98 -42.89 87.27 -6.49
C THR A 98 -44.37 87.07 -6.17
N SER A 99 -44.91 87.88 -5.24
CA SER A 99 -46.34 87.91 -4.93
C SER A 99 -47.16 88.46 -6.10
N CYS A 100 -48.23 87.76 -6.49
CA CYS A 100 -49.30 88.29 -7.33
C CYS A 100 -50.60 88.34 -6.52
N SER A 101 -51.15 89.54 -6.34
CA SER A 101 -52.31 89.77 -5.46
C SER A 101 -53.64 89.58 -6.19
N SER A 102 -54.44 88.60 -5.78
CA SER A 102 -55.85 88.46 -6.18
C SER A 102 -56.72 88.17 -4.95
N SER A 103 -57.94 88.73 -4.91
CA SER A 103 -58.69 88.89 -3.66
C SER A 103 -59.90 87.95 -3.54
N HIS A 104 -59.73 86.83 -2.86
CA HIS A 104 -60.83 85.92 -2.47
C HIS A 104 -60.90 85.69 -0.95
N THR A 105 -61.58 86.61 -0.26
CA THR A 105 -61.70 86.70 1.21
C THR A 105 -62.61 85.64 1.86
N LYS A 106 -62.70 84.44 1.26
CA LYS A 106 -63.34 83.25 1.86
C LYS A 106 -62.43 82.04 1.85
N GLU A 107 -61.78 81.74 0.71
CA GLU A 107 -60.88 80.59 0.54
C GLU A 107 -59.74 80.61 1.57
N ASP A 108 -59.25 81.81 1.91
CA ASP A 108 -58.18 82.06 2.88
C ASP A 108 -58.49 81.47 4.28
N ARG A 109 -59.77 81.43 4.70
CA ARG A 109 -60.17 80.86 6.00
C ARG A 109 -60.16 79.33 5.98
N ASP A 110 -60.61 78.72 4.88
CA ASP A 110 -60.63 77.26 4.72
C ASP A 110 -59.20 76.73 4.50
N PHE A 111 -58.35 77.47 3.79
CA PHE A 111 -56.92 77.20 3.65
C PHE A 111 -56.20 77.25 5.00
N HIS A 112 -56.50 78.22 5.86
CA HIS A 112 -55.88 78.31 7.19
C HIS A 112 -56.29 77.15 8.11
N LYS A 113 -57.53 76.66 7.99
CA LYS A 113 -58.00 75.45 8.70
C LYS A 113 -57.32 74.18 8.18
N LEU A 114 -57.22 74.02 6.85
CA LEU A 114 -56.53 72.88 6.24
C LEU A 114 -55.04 72.82 6.64
N LYS A 115 -54.37 73.98 6.72
CA LYS A 115 -52.98 74.09 7.19
C LYS A 115 -52.81 73.66 8.65
N GLU A 116 -53.79 73.93 9.50
CA GLU A 116 -53.80 73.53 10.90
C GLU A 116 -54.01 72.01 11.05
N GLU A 117 -54.97 71.44 10.32
CA GLU A 117 -55.21 69.99 10.23
C GLU A 117 -53.98 69.22 9.70
N ILE A 118 -53.32 69.73 8.65
CA ILE A 118 -52.05 69.17 8.16
C ILE A 118 -50.99 69.18 9.26
N SER A 119 -50.85 70.28 10.02
CA SER A 119 -49.87 70.36 11.10
C SER A 119 -50.17 69.38 12.24
N GLU A 120 -51.43 69.07 12.54
CA GLU A 120 -51.79 68.01 13.49
C GLU A 120 -51.47 66.61 12.95
N ILE A 121 -51.74 66.36 11.66
CA ILE A 121 -51.39 65.10 10.98
C ILE A 121 -49.88 64.88 10.99
N GLU A 122 -49.08 65.90 10.66
CA GLU A 122 -47.61 65.85 10.73
C GLU A 122 -47.11 65.54 12.14
N LYS A 123 -47.62 66.23 13.17
CA LYS A 123 -47.28 65.96 14.59
C LYS A 123 -47.69 64.55 15.02
N SER A 124 -48.82 64.05 14.53
CA SER A 124 -49.30 62.68 14.76
C SER A 124 -48.40 61.64 14.09
N HIS A 125 -48.00 61.88 12.84
CA HIS A 125 -47.14 61.00 12.06
C HIS A 125 -45.71 60.98 12.63
N LEU A 126 -45.15 62.12 13.03
CA LEU A 126 -43.84 62.20 13.69
C LEU A 126 -43.81 61.44 15.03
N LYS A 127 -44.90 61.47 15.81
CA LYS A 127 -45.05 60.62 17.02
C LYS A 127 -45.08 59.13 16.68
N LYS A 128 -45.88 58.72 15.69
CA LYS A 128 -45.94 57.32 15.21
C LYS A 128 -44.57 56.84 14.71
N PHE A 129 -43.87 57.65 13.91
CA PHE A 129 -42.55 57.34 13.38
C PHE A 129 -41.51 57.14 14.48
N LYS A 130 -41.48 58.01 15.50
CA LYS A 130 -40.60 57.81 16.68
C LYS A 130 -40.88 56.50 17.42
N ILE A 131 -42.15 56.12 17.59
CA ILE A 131 -42.53 54.84 18.22
C ILE A 131 -42.12 53.64 17.36
N VAL A 132 -42.26 53.73 16.03
CA VAL A 132 -41.82 52.67 15.09
C VAL A 132 -40.30 52.50 15.14
N ASN A 133 -39.52 53.57 15.05
CA ASN A 133 -38.06 53.49 15.10
C ASN A 133 -37.56 52.97 16.46
N GLN A 134 -38.21 53.34 17.57
CA GLN A 134 -37.88 52.81 18.90
C GLN A 134 -38.17 51.30 18.99
N LYS A 135 -39.26 50.82 18.37
CA LYS A 135 -39.54 49.38 18.28
C LYS A 135 -38.54 48.66 17.38
N LEU A 136 -38.17 49.24 16.24
CA LEU A 136 -37.19 48.68 15.32
C LEU A 136 -35.85 48.45 16.04
N ALA A 137 -35.28 49.47 16.67
CA ALA A 137 -34.04 49.38 17.42
C ALA A 137 -34.09 48.38 18.60
N SER A 138 -35.28 48.19 19.21
CA SER A 138 -35.47 47.17 20.25
C SER A 138 -35.43 45.75 19.67
N ILE A 139 -36.07 45.52 18.52
CA ILE A 139 -36.11 44.23 17.83
C ILE A 139 -34.75 43.88 17.23
N GLU A 140 -34.05 44.87 16.65
CA GLU A 140 -32.68 44.73 16.16
C GLU A 140 -31.75 44.25 17.28
N LYS A 141 -31.78 44.91 18.46
CA LYS A 141 -30.98 44.51 19.62
C LYS A 141 -31.35 43.12 20.14
N GLU A 142 -32.65 42.81 20.26
CA GLU A 142 -33.13 41.50 20.73
C GLU A 142 -32.69 40.39 19.76
N THR A 143 -32.70 40.67 18.45
CA THR A 143 -32.21 39.76 17.41
C THR A 143 -30.69 39.54 17.53
N THR A 144 -29.89 40.60 17.68
CA THR A 144 -28.43 40.45 17.85
C THR A 144 -28.07 39.75 19.17
N ASP A 145 -28.76 40.07 20.27
CA ASP A 145 -28.56 39.45 21.58
C ASP A 145 -28.99 37.96 21.59
N THR A 146 -29.80 37.52 20.62
CA THR A 146 -30.20 36.11 20.44
C THR A 146 -29.22 35.37 19.53
N VAL A 147 -28.90 35.96 18.36
CA VAL A 147 -27.94 35.38 17.40
C VAL A 147 -26.55 35.17 18.04
N LEU A 148 -26.09 36.09 18.90
CA LEU A 148 -24.83 35.90 19.64
C LEU A 148 -24.87 34.68 20.58
N LYS A 149 -25.99 34.45 21.30
CA LYS A 149 -26.14 33.27 22.18
C LYS A 149 -26.23 31.97 21.38
N ASP A 150 -26.88 31.98 20.22
CA ASP A 150 -26.95 30.83 19.33
C ASP A 150 -25.57 30.50 18.71
N ILE A 151 -24.71 31.50 18.51
CA ILE A 151 -23.32 31.32 18.10
C ILE A 151 -22.49 30.75 19.26
N ASP A 152 -22.55 31.36 20.45
CA ASP A 152 -21.79 30.90 21.62
C ASP A 152 -22.16 29.46 22.03
N THR A 153 -23.45 29.13 22.07
CA THR A 153 -23.90 27.76 22.40
C THR A 153 -23.47 26.74 21.33
N ARG A 154 -23.56 27.08 20.04
CA ARG A 154 -23.06 26.22 18.95
C ARG A 154 -21.54 26.03 19.00
N ASN A 155 -20.79 27.09 19.33
CA ASN A 155 -19.34 27.02 19.46
C ASN A 155 -18.92 26.17 20.67
N ASN A 156 -19.61 26.30 21.80
CA ASN A 156 -19.36 25.47 22.98
C ASN A 156 -19.62 23.97 22.70
N LEU A 157 -20.71 23.64 22.02
CA LEU A 157 -21.00 22.24 21.61
C LEU A 157 -19.93 21.67 20.69
N LYS A 158 -19.46 22.45 19.69
CA LYS A 158 -18.33 22.04 18.83
C LYS A 158 -17.02 21.89 19.60
N PHE A 159 -16.77 22.72 20.60
CA PHE A 159 -15.58 22.61 21.44
C PHE A 159 -15.63 21.35 22.32
N GLU A 160 -16.80 21.00 22.86
CA GLU A 160 -17.01 19.75 23.61
C GLU A 160 -16.84 18.51 22.73
N GLU A 161 -17.33 18.55 21.48
CA GLU A 161 -17.13 17.52 20.47
C GLU A 161 -15.64 17.31 20.13
N ILE A 162 -14.91 18.39 19.82
CA ILE A 162 -13.46 18.36 19.56
C ILE A 162 -12.68 17.85 20.79
N MET A 163 -13.04 18.28 22.00
CA MET A 163 -12.39 17.81 23.23
C MET A 163 -12.62 16.32 23.50
N LYS A 164 -13.78 15.77 23.09
CA LYS A 164 -14.09 14.34 23.18
C LYS A 164 -13.33 13.53 22.13
N GLU A 165 -13.23 14.03 20.90
CA GLU A 165 -12.42 13.42 19.85
C GLU A 165 -10.93 13.38 20.25
N LEU A 166 -10.41 14.49 20.80
CA LEU A 166 -9.04 14.59 21.30
C LEU A 166 -8.74 13.61 22.45
N HIS A 167 -9.69 13.39 23.37
CA HIS A 167 -9.56 12.32 24.38
C HIS A 167 -9.54 10.93 23.74
N SER A 168 -10.44 10.68 22.79
CA SER A 168 -10.52 9.38 22.09
C SER A 168 -9.21 9.06 21.34
N ALA A 169 -8.59 10.07 20.71
CA ALA A 169 -7.29 9.96 20.09
C ALA A 169 -6.15 9.76 21.11
N SER A 170 -6.20 10.43 22.27
CA SER A 170 -5.23 10.25 23.36
C SER A 170 -5.29 8.84 23.95
N ASP A 171 -6.49 8.27 24.13
CA ASP A 171 -6.69 6.90 24.62
C ASP A 171 -6.17 5.88 23.58
N PHE A 172 -6.45 6.10 22.29
CA PHE A 172 -5.93 5.28 21.20
C PHE A 172 -4.39 5.30 21.12
N MET A 173 -3.77 6.49 21.20
CA MET A 173 -2.30 6.62 21.23
C MET A 173 -1.69 5.94 22.46
N SER A 174 -2.35 6.01 23.62
CA SER A 174 -1.93 5.32 24.85
C SER A 174 -2.02 3.80 24.69
N HIS A 175 -3.04 3.30 24.00
CA HIS A 175 -3.17 1.88 23.68
C HIS A 175 -2.08 1.40 22.71
N LEU A 176 -1.81 2.14 21.62
CA LEU A 176 -0.71 1.85 20.70
C LEU A 176 0.66 1.86 21.39
N GLN A 177 0.90 2.80 22.31
CA GLN A 177 2.13 2.82 23.10
C GLN A 177 2.27 1.56 23.96
N SER A 178 1.19 1.10 24.59
CA SER A 178 1.18 -0.15 25.36
C SER A 178 1.39 -1.39 24.48
N GLN A 179 0.78 -1.46 23.30
CA GLN A 179 1.03 -2.55 22.33
C GLN A 179 2.50 -2.58 21.88
N ASN A 180 3.10 -1.41 21.60
CA ASN A 180 4.50 -1.30 21.22
C ASN A 180 5.44 -1.73 22.35
N GLU A 181 5.11 -1.45 23.62
CA GLU A 181 5.88 -1.93 24.77
C GLU A 181 5.80 -3.46 24.92
N ILE A 182 4.61 -4.06 24.72
CA ILE A 182 4.42 -5.52 24.73
C ILE A 182 5.26 -6.17 23.60
N LEU A 183 5.18 -5.62 22.39
CA LEU A 183 5.94 -6.12 21.23
C LEU A 183 7.46 -5.99 21.44
N ALA A 184 7.94 -4.85 21.95
CA ALA A 184 9.36 -4.64 22.24
C ALA A 184 9.89 -5.63 23.29
N ASN A 185 9.09 -5.95 24.31
CA ASN A 185 9.45 -6.98 25.30
C ASN A 185 9.46 -8.39 24.69
N SER A 186 8.49 -8.73 23.83
CA SER A 186 8.45 -10.03 23.12
C SER A 186 9.64 -10.21 22.16
N VAL A 187 9.99 -9.17 21.39
CA VAL A 187 11.18 -9.18 20.51
C VAL A 187 12.46 -9.36 21.33
N LYS A 188 12.56 -8.72 22.50
CA LYS A 188 13.68 -8.86 23.43
C LYS A 188 13.79 -10.29 24.00
N GLU A 189 12.67 -10.90 24.38
CA GLU A 189 12.61 -12.30 24.84
C GLU A 189 13.07 -13.27 23.74
N LYS A 190 12.49 -13.16 22.54
CA LYS A 190 12.89 -13.96 21.37
C LYS A 190 14.36 -13.74 20.97
N THR A 191 14.91 -12.54 21.20
CA THR A 191 16.34 -12.26 20.99
C THR A 191 17.23 -13.03 21.99
N VAL A 192 16.79 -13.25 23.23
CA VAL A 192 17.52 -14.11 24.18
C VAL A 192 17.47 -15.57 23.74
N GLU A 193 16.28 -16.08 23.42
CA GLU A 193 16.07 -17.45 22.94
C GLU A 193 16.90 -17.79 21.69
N ILE A 194 16.99 -16.87 20.73
CA ILE A 194 17.83 -17.01 19.53
C ILE A 194 19.33 -17.06 19.89
N ASN A 195 19.78 -16.34 20.92
CA ASN A 195 21.18 -16.38 21.35
C ASN A 195 21.50 -17.68 22.12
N ASP A 196 20.57 -18.19 22.94
CA ASP A 196 20.72 -19.47 23.63
C ASP A 196 20.72 -20.66 22.64
N MET A 197 19.87 -20.61 21.60
CA MET A 197 19.92 -21.56 20.48
C MET A 197 21.25 -21.47 19.71
N ARG A 198 21.77 -20.27 19.45
CA ARG A 198 23.08 -20.08 18.81
C ARG A 198 24.23 -20.61 19.67
N GLN A 199 24.18 -20.44 20.98
CA GLN A 199 25.17 -21.00 21.91
C GLN A 199 25.11 -22.54 21.85
N THR A 200 23.92 -23.12 21.97
CA THR A 200 23.70 -24.57 21.85
C THR A 200 24.23 -25.13 20.53
N LEU A 201 24.00 -24.43 19.40
CA LEU A 201 24.53 -24.82 18.09
C LEU A 201 26.06 -24.75 18.02
N ASN A 202 26.69 -23.75 18.67
CA ASN A 202 28.15 -23.66 18.77
C ASN A 202 28.73 -24.82 19.60
N ASP A 203 28.08 -25.18 20.71
CA ASP A 203 28.52 -26.29 21.56
C ASP A 203 28.39 -27.65 20.83
N ILE A 204 27.29 -27.87 20.11
CA ILE A 204 27.12 -29.00 19.19
C ILE A 204 28.22 -29.03 18.13
N LYS A 205 28.58 -27.87 17.55
CA LYS A 205 29.65 -27.75 16.54
C LYS A 205 31.03 -28.09 17.10
N VAL A 206 31.34 -27.66 18.33
CA VAL A 206 32.59 -28.05 19.03
C VAL A 206 32.61 -29.56 19.31
N HIS A 207 31.47 -30.14 19.71
CA HIS A 207 31.34 -31.59 19.89
C HIS A 207 31.55 -32.35 18.58
N SER A 208 30.94 -31.90 17.49
CA SER A 208 31.07 -32.49 16.15
C SER A 208 32.52 -32.48 15.64
N VAL A 209 33.25 -31.37 15.81
CA VAL A 209 34.69 -31.29 15.50
C VAL A 209 35.51 -32.26 16.38
N THR A 210 35.13 -32.45 17.64
CA THR A 210 35.79 -33.42 18.53
C THR A 210 35.57 -34.85 18.05
N THR A 211 34.34 -35.20 17.65
CA THR A 211 33.99 -36.51 17.07
C THR A 211 34.67 -36.76 15.72
N SER A 212 34.80 -35.74 14.86
CA SER A 212 35.48 -35.90 13.56
C SER A 212 36.98 -36.16 13.71
N ASN A 213 37.63 -35.60 14.75
CA ASN A 213 39.02 -35.93 15.08
C ASN A 213 39.19 -37.39 15.54
N ILE A 214 38.22 -37.95 16.26
CA ILE A 214 38.20 -39.38 16.62
C ILE A 214 38.05 -40.25 15.35
N ASN A 215 37.17 -39.86 14.42
CA ASN A 215 37.00 -40.56 13.15
C ASN A 215 38.23 -40.45 12.23
N SER A 216 38.98 -39.35 12.28
CA SER A 216 40.29 -39.20 11.61
C SER A 216 41.32 -40.21 12.14
N SER A 217 41.39 -40.41 13.46
CA SER A 217 42.22 -41.46 14.09
C SER A 217 41.81 -42.86 13.63
N ASN A 218 40.52 -43.11 13.46
CA ASN A 218 40.01 -44.39 12.96
C ASN A 218 40.36 -44.60 11.48
N ALA A 219 40.31 -43.55 10.65
CA ALA A 219 40.66 -43.62 9.23
C ALA A 219 42.14 -43.99 9.02
N GLN A 220 43.07 -43.39 9.77
CA GLN A 220 44.50 -43.78 9.73
C GLN A 220 44.71 -45.25 10.14
N THR A 221 43.90 -45.75 11.09
CA THR A 221 43.93 -47.15 11.51
C THR A 221 43.44 -48.09 10.40
N TYR A 222 42.41 -47.70 9.65
CA TYR A 222 41.92 -48.42 8.46
C TYR A 222 42.94 -48.45 7.32
N GLU A 223 43.63 -47.34 7.04
CA GLU A 223 44.67 -47.29 6.01
C GLU A 223 45.84 -48.23 6.35
N GLY A 224 46.27 -48.24 7.61
CA GLY A 224 47.29 -49.17 8.12
C GLY A 224 46.86 -50.66 8.12
N LEU A 225 45.55 -50.95 8.16
CA LEU A 225 45.01 -52.30 7.98
C LEU A 225 44.93 -52.68 6.49
N SER A 226 44.54 -51.75 5.62
CA SER A 226 44.49 -51.94 4.16
C SER A 226 45.85 -52.29 3.57
N LEU A 227 46.91 -51.60 4.00
CA LEU A 227 48.29 -51.92 3.61
C LEU A 227 48.70 -53.35 4.01
N LYS A 228 48.39 -53.77 5.24
CA LYS A 228 48.65 -55.15 5.71
C LYS A 228 47.85 -56.19 4.93
N LEU A 229 46.62 -55.86 4.53
CA LEU A 229 45.79 -56.75 3.70
C LEU A 229 46.41 -56.91 2.30
N SER A 230 46.90 -55.82 1.70
CA SER A 230 47.62 -55.84 0.41
C SER A 230 48.89 -56.70 0.46
N ASP A 231 49.68 -56.60 1.53
CA ASP A 231 50.88 -57.42 1.70
C ASP A 231 50.56 -58.91 1.95
N ASN A 232 49.47 -59.21 2.67
CA ASN A 232 48.96 -60.57 2.80
C ASN A 232 48.50 -61.15 1.45
N THR A 233 47.85 -60.35 0.58
CA THR A 233 47.48 -60.79 -0.77
C THR A 233 48.71 -61.18 -1.60
N LYS A 234 49.75 -60.35 -1.61
CA LYS A 234 51.03 -60.66 -2.29
C LYS A 234 51.68 -61.94 -1.76
N LEU A 235 51.55 -62.20 -0.46
CA LEU A 235 52.04 -63.44 0.17
C LEU A 235 51.25 -64.67 -0.32
N ILE A 236 49.92 -64.54 -0.48
CA ILE A 236 49.06 -65.61 -1.03
C ILE A 236 49.39 -65.87 -2.50
N GLU A 237 49.57 -64.83 -3.32
CA GLU A 237 50.00 -64.95 -4.73
C GLU A 237 51.35 -65.66 -4.85
N ALA A 238 52.33 -65.33 -3.98
CA ALA A 238 53.62 -66.00 -3.94
C ALA A 238 53.51 -67.49 -3.55
N VAL A 239 52.60 -67.83 -2.61
CA VAL A 239 52.31 -69.23 -2.24
C VAL A 239 51.61 -69.98 -3.37
N GLN A 240 50.69 -69.34 -4.11
CA GLN A 240 50.05 -69.93 -5.28
C GLN A 240 51.07 -70.24 -6.38
N SER A 241 51.93 -69.29 -6.74
CA SER A 241 53.00 -69.52 -7.73
C SER A 241 54.00 -70.60 -7.31
N LEU A 242 54.31 -70.70 -6.01
CA LEU A 242 55.12 -71.79 -5.46
C LEU A 242 54.40 -73.16 -5.60
N ASN A 243 53.09 -73.20 -5.37
CA ASN A 243 52.26 -74.41 -5.52
C ASN A 243 52.12 -74.86 -6.98
N GLU A 244 52.01 -73.92 -7.93
CA GLU A 244 52.08 -74.20 -9.37
C GLU A 244 53.44 -74.79 -9.76
N SER A 245 54.54 -74.20 -9.25
CA SER A 245 55.91 -74.73 -9.46
C SER A 245 56.09 -76.13 -8.88
N LEU A 246 55.49 -76.42 -7.73
CA LEU A 246 55.46 -77.75 -7.12
C LEU A 246 54.63 -78.74 -7.95
N SER A 247 53.45 -78.35 -8.44
CA SER A 247 52.62 -79.19 -9.32
C SER A 247 53.32 -79.52 -10.63
N ALA A 248 53.98 -78.53 -11.26
CA ALA A 248 54.78 -78.77 -12.47
C ALA A 248 55.93 -79.75 -12.23
N LYS A 249 56.60 -79.70 -11.06
CA LYS A 249 57.63 -80.66 -10.66
C LYS A 249 57.05 -82.04 -10.36
N LEU A 250 55.88 -82.12 -9.73
CA LEU A 250 55.18 -83.37 -9.44
C LEU A 250 54.84 -84.10 -10.75
N ASN A 251 54.24 -83.40 -11.71
CA ASN A 251 53.89 -83.94 -13.02
C ASN A 251 55.15 -84.39 -13.79
N ALA A 252 56.28 -83.68 -13.66
CA ALA A 252 57.55 -84.10 -14.27
C ALA A 252 58.11 -85.39 -13.62
N VAL A 253 57.97 -85.54 -12.30
CA VAL A 253 58.33 -86.78 -11.59
C VAL A 253 57.39 -87.94 -11.98
N GLU A 254 56.10 -87.68 -12.15
CA GLU A 254 55.11 -88.66 -12.61
C GLU A 254 55.41 -89.13 -14.05
N CYS A 255 55.74 -88.21 -14.97
CA CYS A 255 56.21 -88.56 -16.32
C CYS A 255 57.47 -89.44 -16.29
N ASN A 256 58.45 -89.11 -15.43
CA ASN A 256 59.65 -89.93 -15.26
C ASN A 256 59.32 -91.32 -14.68
N PHE A 257 58.42 -91.40 -13.70
CA PHE A 257 57.96 -92.65 -13.10
C PHE A 257 57.22 -93.53 -14.12
N ASN A 258 56.35 -92.93 -14.94
CA ASN A 258 55.63 -93.64 -16.00
C ASN A 258 56.59 -94.16 -17.10
N SER A 259 57.63 -93.40 -17.44
CA SER A 259 58.70 -93.86 -18.32
C SER A 259 59.47 -95.05 -17.72
N LEU A 260 59.83 -94.97 -16.43
CA LEU A 260 60.54 -96.04 -15.72
C LEU A 260 59.66 -97.30 -15.57
N SER A 261 58.35 -97.13 -15.36
CA SER A 261 57.37 -98.21 -15.31
C SER A 261 57.25 -98.93 -16.66
N ALA A 262 57.20 -98.18 -17.77
CA ALA A 262 57.22 -98.74 -19.13
C ALA A 262 58.52 -99.48 -19.44
N GLU A 263 59.67 -99.02 -18.90
CA GLU A 263 60.96 -99.71 -19.00
C GLU A 263 61.00 -101.00 -18.17
N VAL A 264 60.45 -100.99 -16.95
CA VAL A 264 60.26 -102.20 -16.11
C VAL A 264 59.32 -103.21 -16.77
N ASP A 265 58.22 -102.78 -17.40
CA ASP A 265 57.33 -103.66 -18.15
C ASP A 265 57.93 -104.09 -19.51
N SER A 266 58.97 -103.42 -20.00
CA SER A 266 59.81 -103.92 -21.10
C SER A 266 60.74 -105.04 -20.60
N ILE A 267 61.40 -104.84 -19.46
CA ILE A 267 62.24 -105.85 -18.80
C ILE A 267 61.44 -107.10 -18.46
N LYS A 268 60.23 -106.98 -17.89
CA LYS A 268 59.29 -108.11 -17.70
C LYS A 268 59.02 -108.86 -19.00
N ARG A 269 58.78 -108.16 -20.11
CA ARG A 269 58.54 -108.81 -21.41
C ARG A 269 59.77 -109.48 -22.00
N SER A 270 60.99 -109.08 -21.60
CA SER A 270 62.23 -109.78 -21.92
C SER A 270 62.58 -110.94 -20.98
N ALA A 271 61.86 -111.09 -19.87
CA ALA A 271 62.15 -112.07 -18.81
C ALA A 271 61.17 -113.26 -18.76
N VAL A 272 60.14 -113.30 -19.61
CA VAL A 272 59.18 -114.41 -19.71
C VAL A 272 59.64 -115.39 -20.79
N ASP A 273 60.74 -116.07 -20.52
CA ASP A 273 61.19 -117.25 -21.29
C ASP A 273 62.12 -118.16 -20.45
N ILE A 274 61.67 -118.51 -19.22
CA ILE A 274 62.20 -119.60 -18.36
C ILE A 274 61.14 -120.02 -17.32
N ASP A 275 61.13 -121.32 -16.99
CA ASP A 275 60.26 -122.12 -16.10
C ASP A 275 59.19 -121.45 -15.19
N ALA A 276 57.92 -121.72 -15.53
CA ALA A 276 57.06 -122.74 -14.92
C ALA A 276 56.97 -122.96 -13.37
N THR A 277 55.72 -123.22 -12.94
CA THR A 277 55.25 -123.82 -11.66
C THR A 277 55.21 -122.93 -10.39
N GLY A 278 54.12 -123.04 -9.60
CA GLY A 278 54.07 -122.51 -8.22
C GLY A 278 52.77 -121.83 -7.75
N THR A 279 51.76 -122.61 -7.39
CA THR A 279 50.58 -122.32 -6.53
C THR A 279 50.89 -121.29 -5.40
N THR A 280 50.01 -120.36 -4.97
CA THR A 280 48.82 -120.63 -4.12
C THR A 280 47.91 -119.39 -3.88
N GLN A 281 46.64 -119.66 -3.53
CA GLN A 281 45.58 -118.86 -2.87
C GLN A 281 46.02 -118.02 -1.62
N LEU A 282 45.28 -117.06 -0.99
CA LEU A 282 43.86 -116.58 -1.03
C LEU A 282 43.74 -115.06 -0.55
N PRO A 283 42.64 -114.43 -0.01
CA PRO A 283 42.21 -113.04 -0.36
C PRO A 283 42.30 -111.98 0.78
N VAL A 284 41.36 -111.00 0.84
CA VAL A 284 41.13 -109.90 1.84
C VAL A 284 41.96 -108.62 1.58
N GLU A 285 41.52 -107.34 1.70
CA GLU A 285 40.23 -106.58 1.84
C GLU A 285 40.45 -105.17 1.18
N GLN A 286 39.51 -104.32 0.71
CA GLN A 286 38.02 -104.24 0.71
C GLN A 286 37.32 -103.26 1.70
N THR A 287 37.85 -102.04 1.88
CA THR A 287 37.14 -100.81 2.36
C THR A 287 37.52 -99.61 1.47
N LEU A 288 36.69 -98.62 1.08
CA LEU A 288 35.38 -98.09 1.51
C LEU A 288 35.42 -97.14 2.73
N ILE A 289 35.59 -95.83 2.45
CA ILE A 289 35.05 -94.72 3.27
C ILE A 289 34.55 -93.62 2.32
N ASP A 290 33.24 -93.41 2.28
CA ASP A 290 32.62 -92.12 1.97
C ASP A 290 32.56 -91.29 3.26
N THR A 291 32.88 -89.99 3.21
CA THR A 291 32.43 -89.05 4.24
C THR A 291 32.06 -87.71 3.62
N ALA A 292 30.76 -87.51 3.36
CA ALA A 292 30.23 -86.19 3.06
C ALA A 292 30.21 -85.33 4.35
N GLY A 293 30.98 -84.25 4.36
CA GLY A 293 31.10 -83.33 5.50
C GLY A 293 30.26 -82.06 5.36
N LYS A 294 28.93 -82.19 5.38
CA LYS A 294 28.06 -81.01 5.58
C LYS A 294 28.24 -80.49 7.01
N SER A 295 28.55 -79.20 7.14
CA SER A 295 28.41 -78.46 8.40
C SER A 295 27.46 -77.28 8.19
N ASP A 296 26.15 -77.57 8.23
CA ASP A 296 25.13 -76.53 8.37
C ASP A 296 25.33 -75.83 9.73
N VAL A 297 25.83 -74.60 9.73
CA VAL A 297 25.84 -73.74 10.92
C VAL A 297 24.70 -72.73 10.78
N ASN A 298 23.59 -73.06 11.43
CA ASN A 298 22.40 -72.22 11.53
C ASN A 298 22.36 -71.50 12.89
N PHE A 299 21.44 -70.53 13.02
CA PHE A 299 21.20 -69.61 14.15
C PHE A 299 22.16 -68.41 14.30
N PRO A 300 21.66 -67.26 14.77
CA PRO A 300 20.27 -66.77 14.81
C PRO A 300 20.05 -65.44 14.07
N ALA A 301 18.78 -65.10 13.83
CA ALA A 301 18.39 -63.74 13.49
C ALA A 301 18.66 -62.78 14.66
N TYR A 302 18.94 -61.49 14.36
CA TYR A 302 18.06 -60.37 14.76
C TYR A 302 18.60 -59.04 14.21
N PHE A 303 17.97 -58.52 13.16
CA PHE A 303 17.91 -57.08 12.89
C PHE A 303 16.48 -56.81 12.43
N GLY A 304 15.81 -55.88 13.10
CA GLY A 304 14.46 -55.50 12.72
C GLY A 304 14.48 -54.76 11.39
N GLU A 305 13.53 -55.10 10.53
CA GLU A 305 12.99 -54.12 9.59
C GLU A 305 12.38 -52.96 10.42
N PRO A 306 12.42 -51.71 9.95
CA PRO A 306 11.69 -50.65 10.61
C PRO A 306 10.21 -51.03 10.70
N ASP A 307 9.55 -50.74 11.83
CA ASP A 307 8.11 -50.48 11.76
C ASP A 307 7.99 -49.25 10.85
N GLU A 308 7.50 -49.47 9.63
CA GLU A 308 6.90 -48.41 8.85
C GLU A 308 5.64 -48.02 9.61
N THR A 309 5.77 -47.02 10.49
CA THR A 309 4.62 -46.32 11.00
C THR A 309 3.90 -45.77 9.78
N GLU A 310 2.71 -46.30 9.54
CA GLU A 310 1.61 -45.58 8.91
C GLU A 310 1.37 -44.33 9.79
N ASP A 311 2.26 -43.34 9.66
CA ASP A 311 1.90 -41.96 9.97
C ASP A 311 0.69 -41.68 9.09
N ASP A 312 -0.42 -41.28 9.72
CA ASP A 312 -1.60 -40.85 8.98
C ASP A 312 -1.19 -39.60 8.17
N ASP A 313 -0.82 -39.81 6.90
CA ASP A 313 -0.93 -38.82 5.82
C ASP A 313 -2.43 -38.51 5.70
N ASP A 314 -2.96 -37.78 6.69
CA ASP A 314 -4.27 -37.12 6.63
C ASP A 314 -4.32 -36.42 5.28
N ASP A 315 -5.32 -36.75 4.46
CA ASP A 315 -5.52 -36.16 3.14
C ASP A 315 -5.80 -34.65 3.31
N ASP A 316 -4.74 -33.86 3.45
CA ASP A 316 -4.67 -32.40 3.28
C ASP A 316 -4.86 -32.06 1.78
N ASP A 317 -5.86 -32.71 1.15
CA ASP A 317 -6.58 -32.32 -0.06
C ASP A 317 -7.41 -31.06 0.28
N TYR A 318 -6.70 -30.07 0.80
CA TYR A 318 -7.16 -28.83 1.40
C TYR A 318 -7.53 -27.84 0.30
N LEU A 319 -8.40 -28.30 -0.59
CA LEU A 319 -9.06 -27.61 -1.69
C LEU A 319 -8.25 -26.41 -2.19
N ASP A 320 -7.47 -26.62 -3.26
CA ASP A 320 -6.78 -25.58 -4.03
C ASP A 320 -7.81 -24.58 -4.59
N ALA A 321 -8.32 -23.73 -3.71
CA ALA A 321 -9.34 -22.73 -3.98
C ALA A 321 -8.71 -21.74 -4.95
N PRO A 322 -9.28 -21.57 -6.16
CA PRO A 322 -8.58 -20.96 -7.27
C PRO A 322 -8.19 -19.51 -6.92
N ALA A 323 -6.91 -19.30 -6.63
CA ALA A 323 -6.38 -17.97 -6.36
C ALA A 323 -6.62 -17.09 -7.59
N VAL A 324 -7.32 -15.98 -7.38
CA VAL A 324 -7.68 -15.00 -8.40
C VAL A 324 -7.55 -13.60 -7.83
N GLY A 325 -6.92 -12.74 -8.60
CA GLY A 325 -6.81 -11.32 -8.30
C GLY A 325 -5.76 -10.65 -9.17
N PHE A 326 -5.80 -9.33 -9.21
CA PHE A 326 -4.80 -8.51 -9.89
C PHE A 326 -4.50 -7.25 -9.09
N ASN A 327 -3.33 -6.69 -9.36
CA ASN A 327 -2.89 -5.39 -8.89
C ASN A 327 -2.15 -4.71 -10.05
N ALA A 328 -2.72 -3.62 -10.56
CA ALA A 328 -2.18 -2.86 -11.68
C ALA A 328 -2.00 -1.39 -11.29
N CYS A 329 -0.80 -0.86 -11.51
CA CYS A 329 -0.48 0.53 -11.22
C CYS A 329 -0.23 1.36 -12.49
N VAL A 330 -0.15 2.67 -12.31
CA VAL A 330 0.26 3.59 -13.38
C VAL A 330 1.77 3.50 -13.56
N SER A 331 2.24 3.22 -14.79
CA SER A 331 3.67 3.14 -15.11
C SER A 331 4.45 4.41 -14.71
N GLU A 332 5.71 4.26 -14.26
CA GLU A 332 6.57 5.39 -13.87
C GLU A 332 6.72 6.44 -14.98
N GLU A 333 6.78 6.01 -16.24
CA GLU A 333 6.87 6.90 -17.41
C GLU A 333 5.61 7.76 -17.61
N SER A 334 4.48 7.39 -16.97
CA SER A 334 3.23 8.15 -16.77
C SER A 334 3.07 9.40 -17.63
N ALA A 335 2.71 9.17 -18.91
CA ALA A 335 2.35 10.24 -19.83
C ALA A 335 1.16 11.05 -19.27
N THR A 336 1.18 12.37 -19.49
CA THR A 336 0.08 13.24 -19.07
C THR A 336 -1.12 13.01 -19.99
N PHE A 337 -2.25 12.57 -19.45
CA PHE A 337 -3.42 12.17 -20.24
C PHE A 337 -4.61 13.14 -20.10
N ASP A 338 -5.52 13.12 -21.09
CA ASP A 338 -6.79 13.84 -21.01
C ASP A 338 -7.87 12.84 -20.56
N LEU A 339 -8.37 13.02 -19.34
CA LEU A 339 -9.48 12.26 -18.76
C LEU A 339 -10.79 12.66 -19.47
N VAL A 340 -11.51 11.68 -20.00
CA VAL A 340 -12.80 11.87 -20.66
C VAL A 340 -13.92 11.31 -19.78
N LYS A 341 -14.97 12.10 -19.55
CA LYS A 341 -16.16 11.70 -18.82
C LYS A 341 -16.77 10.42 -19.41
N ASN A 342 -17.03 9.44 -18.54
CA ASN A 342 -17.60 8.14 -18.85
C ASN A 342 -16.74 7.26 -19.80
N GLU A 343 -15.45 7.54 -19.94
CA GLU A 343 -14.49 6.67 -20.64
C GLU A 343 -13.73 5.78 -19.62
N ILE A 344 -13.26 4.60 -20.02
CA ILE A 344 -12.55 3.67 -19.13
C ILE A 344 -11.10 4.15 -18.93
N LEU A 345 -10.59 4.08 -17.71
CA LEU A 345 -9.23 4.52 -17.37
C LEU A 345 -8.19 3.44 -17.72
N THR A 346 -7.72 3.45 -18.97
CA THR A 346 -6.63 2.60 -19.49
C THR A 346 -5.23 2.97 -18.97
N CYS A 347 -5.11 3.72 -17.88
CA CYS A 347 -3.82 4.22 -17.38
C CYS A 347 -3.07 3.25 -16.44
N PHE A 348 -3.72 2.17 -15.99
CA PHE A 348 -3.15 1.15 -15.10
C PHE A 348 -2.37 0.09 -15.89
N THR A 349 -1.39 0.51 -16.69
CA THR A 349 -0.67 -0.36 -17.64
C THR A 349 0.49 -1.16 -17.02
N SER A 350 0.83 -0.91 -15.75
CA SER A 350 1.92 -1.60 -15.06
C SER A 350 1.35 -2.63 -14.09
N VAL A 351 0.99 -3.80 -14.63
CA VAL A 351 0.53 -4.96 -13.85
C VAL A 351 1.68 -5.49 -12.99
N THR A 352 1.51 -5.47 -11.66
CA THR A 352 2.49 -6.05 -10.72
C THR A 352 2.15 -7.50 -10.39
N GLU A 353 0.85 -7.82 -10.34
CA GLU A 353 0.30 -9.14 -10.09
C GLU A 353 -0.97 -9.30 -10.93
N ASP A 354 -1.14 -10.43 -11.60
CA ASP A 354 -2.41 -10.91 -12.15
C ASP A 354 -2.39 -12.43 -12.08
N ILE A 355 -3.40 -13.01 -11.43
CA ILE A 355 -3.50 -14.44 -11.18
C ILE A 355 -4.58 -14.99 -12.11
N GLN A 356 -4.14 -15.84 -13.05
CA GLN A 356 -4.91 -16.38 -14.17
C GLN A 356 -5.14 -15.42 -15.36
N ASP A 357 -4.34 -14.34 -15.48
CA ASP A 357 -4.31 -13.43 -16.65
C ASP A 357 -5.69 -12.82 -17.00
N ASN A 358 -6.45 -12.37 -15.99
CA ASN A 358 -7.83 -11.90 -16.15
C ASN A 358 -7.99 -10.37 -16.27
N PHE A 359 -6.91 -9.59 -16.10
CA PHE A 359 -6.90 -8.14 -16.27
C PHE A 359 -6.27 -7.72 -17.60
N ASP A 360 -7.11 -7.27 -18.54
CA ASP A 360 -6.62 -6.67 -19.78
C ASP A 360 -6.11 -5.24 -19.54
N SER A 361 -4.78 -5.13 -19.45
CA SER A 361 -4.09 -3.84 -19.30
C SER A 361 -4.21 -2.88 -20.49
N GLU A 362 -4.66 -3.31 -21.68
CA GLU A 362 -4.93 -2.40 -22.81
C GLU A 362 -6.31 -1.72 -22.68
N SER A 363 -7.35 -2.44 -22.24
CA SER A 363 -8.69 -1.88 -22.01
C SER A 363 -8.95 -1.37 -20.60
N GLY A 364 -8.16 -1.79 -19.60
CA GLY A 364 -8.36 -1.48 -18.18
C GLY A 364 -9.52 -2.24 -17.53
N ILE A 365 -9.86 -3.42 -18.07
CA ILE A 365 -10.99 -4.25 -17.64
C ILE A 365 -10.48 -5.57 -17.02
N PHE A 366 -11.00 -5.91 -15.84
CA PHE A 366 -10.88 -7.24 -15.26
C PHE A 366 -12.15 -8.06 -15.54
N THR A 367 -12.01 -9.27 -16.06
CA THR A 367 -13.13 -10.20 -16.25
C THR A 367 -13.19 -11.16 -15.08
N VAL A 368 -14.35 -11.27 -14.41
CA VAL A 368 -14.52 -12.15 -13.25
C VAL A 368 -14.59 -13.63 -13.71
N PRO A 369 -13.67 -14.51 -13.29
CA PRO A 369 -13.58 -15.87 -13.83
C PRO A 369 -14.54 -16.90 -13.21
N PHE A 370 -15.22 -16.56 -12.10
CA PHE A 370 -16.24 -17.40 -11.45
C PHE A 370 -17.06 -16.59 -10.43
N ASP A 371 -18.23 -17.11 -10.03
CA ASP A 371 -19.05 -16.50 -8.96
C ASP A 371 -18.26 -16.44 -7.63
N GLY A 372 -18.30 -15.29 -6.95
CA GLY A 372 -17.56 -15.13 -5.70
C GLY A 372 -17.69 -13.77 -5.01
N LEU A 373 -17.12 -13.68 -3.82
CA LEU A 373 -17.03 -12.48 -3.00
C LEU A 373 -15.63 -11.85 -3.17
N TYR A 374 -15.58 -10.69 -3.82
CA TYR A 374 -14.34 -10.03 -4.21
C TYR A 374 -14.08 -8.75 -3.42
N LEU A 375 -12.81 -8.51 -3.07
CA LEU A 375 -12.28 -7.26 -2.56
C LEU A 375 -11.85 -6.39 -3.75
N CYS A 376 -12.52 -5.28 -4.00
CA CYS A 376 -12.19 -4.33 -5.07
C CYS A 376 -11.60 -3.05 -4.46
N GLY A 377 -10.42 -2.62 -4.91
CA GLY A 377 -9.72 -1.46 -4.36
C GLY A 377 -9.27 -0.48 -5.45
N LEU A 378 -9.42 0.82 -5.19
CA LEU A 378 -8.95 1.89 -6.06
C LEU A 378 -8.19 2.93 -5.24
N PHE A 379 -6.95 3.18 -5.62
CA PHE A 379 -6.05 4.18 -5.03
C PHE A 379 -5.60 5.14 -6.13
N ILE A 380 -5.86 6.44 -5.96
CA ILE A 380 -5.53 7.49 -6.94
C ILE A 380 -4.71 8.58 -6.25
N ASP A 381 -3.50 8.83 -6.73
CA ASP A 381 -2.59 9.86 -6.21
C ASP A 381 -2.29 10.91 -7.29
N ILE A 382 -2.75 12.15 -7.08
CA ILE A 382 -2.79 13.18 -8.13
C ILE A 382 -1.69 14.23 -7.95
N ILE A 383 -0.69 14.19 -8.83
CA ILE A 383 0.45 15.12 -8.87
C ILE A 383 0.03 16.50 -9.43
N THR A 384 -0.87 16.51 -10.41
CA THR A 384 -1.34 17.71 -11.11
C THR A 384 -2.34 18.52 -10.29
N PHE A 385 -2.25 19.84 -10.35
CA PHE A 385 -3.27 20.72 -9.79
C PHE A 385 -4.57 20.60 -10.59
N VAL A 386 -5.69 20.38 -9.89
CA VAL A 386 -7.03 20.31 -10.49
C VAL A 386 -7.86 21.51 -10.05
N GLN A 387 -8.60 22.13 -10.99
CA GLN A 387 -9.44 23.30 -10.74
C GLN A 387 -10.86 22.97 -10.24
N HIS A 388 -11.25 21.69 -10.30
CA HIS A 388 -12.60 21.19 -10.04
C HIS A 388 -12.52 19.87 -9.27
N ASP A 389 -13.59 19.53 -8.56
CA ASP A 389 -13.76 18.20 -7.98
C ASP A 389 -13.65 17.13 -9.07
N LEU A 390 -12.87 16.08 -8.83
CA LEU A 390 -12.87 14.86 -9.61
C LEU A 390 -13.54 13.73 -8.83
N GLU A 391 -14.11 12.80 -9.58
CA GLU A 391 -14.81 11.63 -9.09
C GLU A 391 -14.42 10.45 -9.97
N PHE A 392 -13.84 9.42 -9.37
CA PHE A 392 -13.47 8.17 -10.00
C PHE A 392 -14.30 7.06 -9.38
N CYS A 393 -14.90 6.20 -10.18
CA CYS A 393 -15.79 5.14 -9.72
C CYS A 393 -15.29 3.79 -10.22
N ILE A 394 -15.32 2.78 -9.35
CA ILE A 394 -15.25 1.38 -9.78
C ILE A 394 -16.65 0.98 -10.24
N TYR A 395 -16.74 0.53 -11.49
CA TYR A 395 -17.94 0.01 -12.12
C TYR A 395 -17.87 -1.52 -12.21
N VAL A 396 -19.03 -2.15 -12.05
CA VAL A 396 -19.30 -3.51 -12.49
C VAL A 396 -20.31 -3.44 -13.62
N ARG A 397 -19.98 -3.97 -14.79
CA ARG A 397 -20.95 -4.28 -15.84
C ARG A 397 -21.37 -5.73 -15.68
N GLU A 398 -22.61 -5.95 -15.26
CA GLU A 398 -23.18 -7.30 -15.16
C GLU A 398 -23.36 -7.91 -16.56
N THR A 399 -23.40 -9.23 -16.64
CA THR A 399 -23.54 -10.00 -17.91
C THR A 399 -24.76 -9.65 -18.79
N ASP A 400 -25.74 -8.89 -18.30
CA ASP A 400 -26.86 -8.36 -19.11
C ASP A 400 -26.58 -6.96 -19.75
N GLY A 401 -25.42 -6.39 -19.47
CA GLY A 401 -24.98 -5.06 -19.90
C GLY A 401 -25.27 -3.93 -18.90
N THR A 402 -25.85 -4.22 -17.72
CA THR A 402 -26.15 -3.21 -16.69
C THR A 402 -24.89 -2.77 -15.95
N GLU A 403 -24.56 -1.48 -16.04
CA GLU A 403 -23.43 -0.88 -15.32
C GLU A 403 -23.85 -0.34 -13.95
N THR A 404 -23.17 -0.77 -12.89
CA THR A 404 -23.40 -0.34 -11.50
C THR A 404 -22.11 0.18 -10.86
N VAL A 405 -22.19 1.30 -10.14
CA VAL A 405 -21.06 1.82 -9.33
C VAL A 405 -21.00 1.06 -8.01
N ILE A 406 -19.83 0.54 -7.65
CA ILE A 406 -19.61 -0.16 -6.37
C ILE A 406 -18.70 0.59 -5.39
N ALA A 407 -17.84 1.50 -5.87
CA ALA A 407 -16.94 2.33 -5.06
C ALA A 407 -16.72 3.69 -5.74
N HIS A 408 -16.35 4.73 -4.97
CA HIS A 408 -16.21 6.11 -5.45
C HIS A 408 -15.15 6.94 -4.68
N CYS A 409 -14.14 7.39 -5.39
CA CYS A 409 -13.07 8.26 -4.89
C CYS A 409 -13.29 9.71 -5.34
N HIS A 410 -13.44 10.64 -4.39
CA HIS A 410 -13.52 12.08 -4.67
C HIS A 410 -12.20 12.80 -4.36
N CYS A 411 -11.66 13.58 -5.30
CA CYS A 411 -10.48 14.42 -5.08
C CYS A 411 -10.79 15.91 -5.35
N ARG A 412 -10.31 16.81 -4.48
CA ARG A 412 -10.63 18.25 -4.50
C ARG A 412 -9.43 19.20 -4.53
N GLN A 413 -8.21 18.69 -4.32
CA GLN A 413 -7.00 19.49 -4.19
C GLN A 413 -5.83 18.76 -4.84
N ARG A 414 -4.66 19.42 -4.91
CA ARG A 414 -3.42 18.83 -5.41
C ARG A 414 -2.72 18.03 -4.31
N ASN A 415 -1.95 17.00 -4.68
CA ASN A 415 -1.16 16.18 -3.75
C ASN A 415 -2.04 15.49 -2.68
N ILE A 416 -3.26 15.09 -3.03
CA ILE A 416 -4.05 14.15 -2.21
C ILE A 416 -3.96 12.77 -2.88
N THR A 417 -3.63 11.76 -2.09
CA THR A 417 -3.96 10.36 -2.38
C THR A 417 -5.38 10.08 -1.88
N VAL A 418 -6.26 9.56 -2.74
CA VAL A 418 -7.63 9.19 -2.40
C VAL A 418 -7.85 7.70 -2.66
N SER A 419 -8.57 7.03 -1.77
CA SER A 419 -8.75 5.57 -1.81
C SER A 419 -10.14 5.15 -1.36
N ASP A 420 -10.72 4.18 -2.06
CA ASP A 420 -11.94 3.48 -1.66
C ASP A 420 -11.76 1.97 -1.89
N VAL A 421 -12.34 1.16 -1.01
CA VAL A 421 -12.21 -0.30 -0.99
C VAL A 421 -13.55 -0.92 -0.60
N VAL A 422 -14.09 -1.75 -1.48
CA VAL A 422 -15.42 -2.37 -1.33
C VAL A 422 -15.33 -3.90 -1.42
N ILE A 423 -16.17 -4.58 -0.65
CA ILE A 423 -16.40 -6.02 -0.81
C ILE A 423 -17.73 -6.21 -1.55
N LYS A 424 -17.71 -6.93 -2.67
CA LYS A 424 -18.85 -7.09 -3.59
C LYS A 424 -18.94 -8.55 -4.04
N GLN A 425 -20.15 -9.11 -4.01
CA GLN A 425 -20.43 -10.37 -4.71
C GLN A 425 -20.50 -10.09 -6.22
N LEU A 426 -19.75 -10.85 -7.01
CA LEU A 426 -19.70 -10.80 -8.47
C LEU A 426 -20.06 -12.18 -9.03
N ARG A 427 -20.38 -12.23 -10.32
CA ARG A 427 -20.63 -13.46 -11.08
C ARG A 427 -19.56 -13.72 -12.14
N GLU A 428 -19.47 -14.97 -12.56
CA GLU A 428 -18.71 -15.38 -13.75
C GLU A 428 -19.08 -14.50 -14.96
N ASN A 429 -18.07 -13.92 -15.62
CA ASN A 429 -18.17 -12.98 -16.75
C ASN A 429 -18.75 -11.58 -16.43
N ASP A 430 -18.88 -11.17 -15.16
CA ASP A 430 -19.05 -9.75 -14.82
C ASP A 430 -17.73 -8.99 -15.12
N GLU A 431 -17.81 -7.76 -15.64
CA GLU A 431 -16.64 -6.94 -15.99
C GLU A 431 -16.42 -5.80 -14.97
N LEU A 432 -15.22 -5.73 -14.39
CA LEU A 432 -14.77 -4.71 -13.44
C LEU A 432 -13.86 -3.69 -14.12
N PHE A 433 -14.15 -2.39 -13.99
CA PHE A 433 -13.31 -1.33 -14.54
C PHE A 433 -13.45 0.00 -13.79
N VAL A 434 -12.53 0.95 -14.06
CA VAL A 434 -12.57 2.31 -13.49
C VAL A 434 -13.00 3.30 -14.57
N SER A 435 -13.94 4.20 -14.24
CA SER A 435 -14.27 5.36 -15.08
C SER A 435 -14.38 6.64 -14.23
N SER A 436 -14.38 7.82 -14.87
CA SER A 436 -14.62 9.10 -14.19
C SER A 436 -15.88 9.79 -14.68
N ASN A 437 -16.64 10.34 -13.74
CA ASN A 437 -17.85 11.11 -14.04
C ASN A 437 -17.54 12.52 -14.61
N HIS A 438 -16.28 12.93 -14.70
CA HIS A 438 -15.85 14.29 -15.07
C HIS A 438 -14.73 14.24 -16.12
N SER A 439 -14.70 15.22 -17.03
CA SER A 439 -13.57 15.37 -17.98
C SER A 439 -12.51 16.31 -17.41
N CYS A 440 -11.24 15.94 -17.49
CA CYS A 440 -10.11 16.75 -17.01
C CYS A 440 -8.93 16.68 -17.99
N LYS A 441 -8.41 17.83 -18.43
CA LYS A 441 -7.27 17.85 -19.36
C LYS A 441 -5.93 17.85 -18.64
N LYS A 442 -4.94 17.18 -19.22
CA LYS A 442 -3.56 17.10 -18.71
C LYS A 442 -3.47 16.62 -17.26
N LEU A 443 -4.22 15.58 -16.92
CA LEU A 443 -4.12 14.91 -15.62
C LEU A 443 -2.84 14.07 -15.57
N LYS A 444 -2.19 14.02 -14.39
CA LYS A 444 -1.12 13.05 -14.11
C LYS A 444 -1.29 12.45 -12.72
N PHE A 445 -1.43 11.13 -12.73
CA PHE A 445 -1.31 10.26 -11.57
C PHE A 445 0.16 9.95 -11.26
N SER A 446 0.47 9.58 -10.03
CA SER A 446 1.76 8.96 -9.67
C SER A 446 1.72 7.44 -9.87
N ASN A 447 2.90 6.82 -9.82
CA ASN A 447 3.06 5.36 -9.81
C ASN A 447 2.53 4.67 -8.54
N TYR A 448 2.10 5.44 -7.52
CA TYR A 448 1.36 4.96 -6.35
C TYR A 448 -0.16 4.94 -6.57
N SER A 449 -0.63 5.12 -7.81
CA SER A 449 -2.04 4.93 -8.16
C SER A 449 -2.26 3.50 -8.65
N HIS A 450 -3.14 2.76 -7.96
CA HIS A 450 -3.41 1.34 -8.15
C HIS A 450 -4.90 1.06 -8.37
N PHE A 451 -5.20 0.13 -9.27
CA PHE A 451 -6.48 -0.56 -9.34
C PHE A 451 -6.23 -2.04 -9.05
N MET A 452 -7.03 -2.64 -8.17
CA MET A 452 -6.84 -4.02 -7.71
C MET A 452 -8.17 -4.72 -7.46
N CYS A 453 -8.18 -6.04 -7.65
CA CYS A 453 -9.25 -6.92 -7.21
C CYS A 453 -8.66 -8.24 -6.70
N ALA A 454 -9.29 -8.87 -5.70
CA ALA A 454 -8.92 -10.19 -5.23
C ALA A 454 -10.14 -10.98 -4.76
N LEU A 455 -10.18 -12.29 -5.05
CA LEU A 455 -11.14 -13.20 -4.45
C LEU A 455 -10.88 -13.30 -2.94
N ILE A 456 -11.93 -13.12 -2.14
CA ILE A 456 -11.90 -13.41 -0.70
C ILE A 456 -12.44 -14.83 -0.46
N LYS A 457 -13.48 -15.21 -1.19
CA LYS A 457 -14.23 -16.45 -1.00
C LYS A 457 -15.13 -16.74 -2.21
N GLU A 458 -15.22 -18.01 -2.60
CA GLU A 458 -16.30 -18.57 -3.45
C GLU A 458 -17.65 -18.63 -2.67
#